data_AF-A0A7C9TQG6-F1
#
_entry.id   AF-A0A7C9TQG6-F1
#
_cell.length_a   1.000
_cell.length_b   1.000
_cell.length_c   1.000
_cell.angle_alpha   90.00
_cell.angle_beta   90.00
_cell.angle_gamma   90.00
#
_symmetry.space_group_name_H-M   'P 1'
#
loop_
_entity.id
_entity.type
_entity.pdbx_description
1 polymer ?
#
loop_
_entity_poly.entity_id
_entity_poly.type
_entity_poly.pdbx_seq_one_letter_code
_entity_poly.pdbx_strand_id
1 'polypeptide(L)'
;MARELIVEADGGSRGNPGIAGGGSIVIDAATGEVLAEIGTYVGIASNNVAEYTGMISGIRKALEIDPNANLHVRMDSKLVVEQMSGRWKIKHPAMADLAAEARRLLTGTPVSFEWMPRAENSRADRIANEVMDKKLSFVRGHDGHERRTVSFS
;
A
#
# COMPACT_ATOMS: atom_id res chain seq x y z
N MET A 1 -6.90 -23.04 6.47
CA MET A 1 -6.39 -22.77 5.12
C MET A 1 -5.90 -21.33 5.11
N ALA A 2 -4.82 -21.03 4.40
CA ALA A 2 -4.36 -19.66 4.21
C ALA A 2 -5.46 -18.82 3.55
N ARG A 3 -5.69 -17.58 4.01
CA ARG A 3 -6.58 -16.66 3.30
C ARG A 3 -5.92 -16.19 2.01
N GLU A 4 -6.75 -15.97 1.00
CA GLU A 4 -6.37 -15.20 -0.18
C GLU A 4 -6.75 -13.74 0.10
N LEU A 5 -5.77 -12.84 0.19
CA LEU A 5 -5.99 -11.43 0.47
C LEU A 5 -5.53 -10.57 -0.72
N ILE A 6 -6.41 -9.67 -1.15
CA ILE A 6 -6.08 -8.68 -2.16
C ILE A 6 -5.66 -7.39 -1.44
N VAL A 7 -4.53 -6.81 -1.86
CA VAL A 7 -4.07 -5.50 -1.42
C VAL A 7 -4.15 -4.55 -2.62
N GLU A 8 -5.03 -3.56 -2.55
CA GLU A 8 -5.05 -2.47 -3.54
C GLU A 8 -4.39 -1.25 -2.92
N ALA A 9 -3.46 -0.62 -3.64
CA ALA A 9 -2.71 0.53 -3.13
C ALA A 9 -2.48 1.58 -4.21
N ASP A 10 -2.34 2.83 -3.75
CA ASP A 10 -2.00 4.01 -4.54
C ASP A 10 -1.15 4.95 -3.66
N GLY A 11 -0.45 5.88 -4.29
CA GLY A 11 0.24 6.96 -3.61
C GLY A 11 0.33 8.21 -4.46
N GLY A 12 0.21 9.36 -3.80
CA GLY A 12 0.24 10.67 -4.44
C GLY A 12 1.25 11.59 -3.79
N SER A 13 1.68 12.60 -4.56
CA SER A 13 2.37 13.76 -4.02
C SER A 13 1.92 15.07 -4.67
N ARG A 14 1.62 16.08 -3.84
CA ARG A 14 1.22 17.44 -4.24
C ARG A 14 2.46 18.29 -4.54
N GLY A 15 3.06 18.01 -5.69
CA GLY A 15 4.41 18.43 -6.06
C GLY A 15 5.33 17.20 -6.15
N ASN A 16 6.47 17.27 -6.85
CA ASN A 16 7.36 16.11 -6.99
C ASN A 16 8.85 16.52 -6.81
N PRO A 17 9.33 16.68 -5.56
CA PRO A 17 8.68 16.30 -4.29
C PRO A 17 7.65 17.30 -3.76
N GLY A 18 6.74 16.83 -2.90
CA GLY A 18 5.63 17.60 -2.32
C GLY A 18 4.96 16.87 -1.15
N ILE A 19 3.85 17.41 -0.62
CA ILE A 19 3.05 16.75 0.43
C ILE A 19 2.57 15.41 -0.14
N ALA A 20 2.97 14.32 0.50
CA ALA A 20 2.80 12.97 -0.01
C ALA A 20 2.01 12.08 0.95
N GLY A 21 1.27 11.13 0.38
CA GLY A 21 0.42 10.20 1.08
C GLY A 21 0.24 8.91 0.31
N GLY A 22 0.24 7.78 1.02
CA GLY A 22 -0.11 6.47 0.48
C GLY A 22 -1.47 6.02 1.01
N GLY A 23 -2.24 5.35 0.17
CA GLY A 23 -3.50 4.71 0.53
C GLY A 23 -3.48 3.25 0.17
N SER A 24 -4.06 2.40 1.02
CA SER A 24 -4.24 0.99 0.70
C SER A 24 -5.48 0.41 1.36
N ILE A 25 -6.01 -0.64 0.75
CA ILE A 25 -7.09 -1.46 1.31
C ILE A 25 -6.73 -2.93 1.25
N VAL A 26 -7.19 -3.69 2.26
CA VAL A 26 -7.06 -5.15 2.31
C VAL A 26 -8.43 -5.76 2.16
N ILE A 27 -8.59 -6.66 1.20
CA ILE A 27 -9.85 -7.30 0.83
C ILE A 27 -9.71 -8.81 0.98
N ASP A 28 -10.73 -9.46 1.56
CA ASP A 28 -10.84 -10.92 1.51
C ASP A 28 -11.26 -11.37 0.10
N ALA A 29 -10.42 -12.13 -0.59
CA ALA A 29 -10.68 -12.50 -1.98
C ALA A 29 -11.87 -13.46 -2.14
N ALA A 30 -12.22 -14.23 -1.10
CA ALA A 30 -13.33 -15.17 -1.15
C ALA A 30 -14.68 -14.48 -1.00
N THR A 31 -14.76 -13.41 -0.20
CA THR A 31 -16.02 -12.70 0.10
C THR A 31 -16.14 -11.34 -0.59
N GLY A 32 -15.03 -10.74 -1.01
CA GLY A 32 -14.98 -9.35 -1.50
C GLY A 32 -15.09 -8.30 -0.39
N GLU A 33 -15.04 -8.71 0.88
CA GLU A 33 -15.16 -7.84 2.04
C GLU A 33 -13.89 -7.00 2.24
N VAL A 34 -14.04 -5.71 2.51
CA VAL A 34 -12.91 -4.84 2.90
C VAL A 34 -12.62 -5.06 4.39
N LEU A 35 -11.48 -5.67 4.68
CA LEU A 35 -11.03 -5.97 6.04
C LEU A 35 -10.37 -4.76 6.71
N ALA A 36 -9.67 -3.94 5.93
CA ALA A 36 -9.02 -2.73 6.42
C ALA A 36 -8.81 -1.66 5.34
N GLU A 37 -8.86 -0.39 5.74
CA GLU A 37 -8.33 0.75 5.01
C GLU A 37 -7.13 1.35 5.79
N ILE A 38 -6.05 1.67 5.09
CA ILE A 38 -4.82 2.20 5.67
C ILE A 38 -4.41 3.43 4.90
N GLY A 39 -4.37 4.57 5.60
CA GLY A 39 -3.82 5.81 5.09
C GLY A 39 -2.50 6.12 5.78
N THR A 40 -1.47 6.42 5.00
CA THR A 40 -0.13 6.75 5.51
C THR A 40 0.27 8.14 5.03
N TYR A 41 0.33 9.10 5.94
CA TYR A 41 0.94 10.40 5.66
C TYR A 41 2.47 10.26 5.60
N VAL A 42 3.06 10.61 4.45
CA VAL A 42 4.48 10.38 4.18
C VAL A 42 5.33 11.62 4.48
N GLY A 43 4.73 12.80 4.58
CA GLY A 43 5.47 14.06 4.72
C GLY A 43 5.78 14.67 3.36
N ILE A 44 7.03 15.09 3.13
CA ILE A 44 7.49 15.59 1.82
C ILE A 44 8.23 14.47 1.07
N ALA A 45 7.65 14.00 -0.03
CA ALA A 45 8.24 12.92 -0.83
C ALA A 45 7.86 13.01 -2.32
N SER A 46 8.48 12.19 -3.14
CA SER A 46 8.09 12.00 -4.55
C SER A 46 6.86 11.10 -4.68
N ASN A 47 6.21 11.14 -5.84
CA ASN A 47 5.07 10.25 -6.12
C ASN A 47 5.43 8.77 -5.94
N ASN A 48 6.56 8.35 -6.49
CA ASN A 48 6.97 6.93 -6.43
C ASN A 48 7.28 6.47 -5.00
N VAL A 49 7.80 7.35 -4.13
CA VAL A 49 7.99 7.02 -2.72
C VAL A 49 6.63 6.80 -2.05
N ALA A 50 5.65 7.68 -2.31
CA ALA A 50 4.30 7.56 -1.77
C ALA A 50 3.62 6.24 -2.20
N GLU A 51 3.76 5.86 -3.47
CA GLU A 51 3.22 4.62 -4.05
C GLU A 51 3.79 3.37 -3.36
N TYR A 52 5.12 3.30 -3.22
CA TYR A 52 5.76 2.22 -2.48
C TYR A 52 5.31 2.18 -1.02
N THR A 53 5.18 3.33 -0.36
CA THR A 53 4.72 3.41 1.03
C THR A 53 3.27 2.93 1.19
N GLY A 54 2.37 3.29 0.27
CA GLY A 54 0.99 2.78 0.24
C GLY A 54 0.96 1.26 0.13
N MET A 55 1.70 0.70 -0.83
CA MET A 55 1.83 -0.74 -1.04
C MET A 55 2.36 -1.47 0.21
N ILE A 56 3.47 -0.99 0.80
CA ILE A 56 4.09 -1.58 2.00
C ILE A 56 3.13 -1.56 3.18
N SER A 57 2.38 -0.47 3.36
CA SER A 57 1.39 -0.34 4.45
C SER A 57 0.28 -1.39 4.31
N GLY A 58 -0.22 -1.59 3.09
CA GLY A 58 -1.22 -2.62 2.79
C GLY A 58 -0.71 -4.04 3.00
N ILE A 59 0.50 -4.36 2.52
CA ILE A 59 1.15 -5.68 2.71
C ILE A 59 1.30 -5.98 4.20
N ARG A 60 1.84 -5.02 4.97
CA ARG A 60 2.02 -5.17 6.42
C ARG A 60 0.69 -5.46 7.09
N LYS A 61 -0.37 -4.74 6.72
CA LYS A 61 -1.68 -4.95 7.31
C LYS A 61 -2.30 -6.30 6.93
N ALA A 62 -2.13 -6.74 5.69
CA ALA A 62 -2.61 -8.06 5.27
C ALA A 62 -1.94 -9.19 6.07
N LEU A 63 -0.63 -9.09 6.30
CA LEU A 63 0.13 -10.07 7.11
C LEU A 63 -0.18 -9.97 8.62
N GLU A 64 -0.59 -8.81 9.12
CA GLU A 64 -1.15 -8.70 10.48
C GLU A 64 -2.51 -9.39 10.62
N ILE A 65 -3.33 -9.37 9.57
CA ILE A 65 -4.65 -10.01 9.54
C ILE A 65 -4.50 -11.53 9.48
N ASP A 66 -3.67 -12.03 8.58
CA ASP A 66 -3.31 -13.45 8.50
C ASP A 66 -1.83 -13.58 8.08
N PRO A 67 -0.93 -13.97 9.01
CA PRO A 67 0.48 -14.16 8.71
C PRO A 67 0.78 -15.22 7.65
N ASN A 68 -0.18 -16.12 7.38
CA ASN A 68 -0.04 -17.19 6.39
C ASN A 68 -0.78 -16.89 5.08
N ALA A 69 -1.31 -15.67 4.90
CA ALA A 69 -2.08 -15.32 3.72
C ALA A 69 -1.25 -15.42 2.42
N ASN A 70 -1.94 -15.80 1.35
CA ASN A 70 -1.48 -15.60 -0.01
C ASN A 70 -1.93 -14.20 -0.46
N LEU A 71 -1.00 -13.41 -1.00
CA LEU A 71 -1.25 -12.01 -1.33
C LEU A 71 -1.36 -11.79 -2.84
N HIS A 72 -2.33 -10.97 -3.22
CA HIS A 72 -2.45 -10.42 -4.56
C HIS A 72 -2.44 -8.89 -4.49
N VAL A 73 -1.32 -8.28 -4.86
CA VAL A 73 -1.13 -6.83 -4.79
C VAL A 73 -1.48 -6.21 -6.13
N ARG A 74 -2.44 -5.29 -6.15
CA ARG A 74 -2.88 -4.57 -7.34
C ARG A 74 -2.60 -3.08 -7.18
N MET A 75 -2.02 -2.45 -8.21
CA MET A 75 -1.74 -1.02 -8.23
C MET A 75 -1.91 -0.45 -9.63
N ASP A 76 -2.24 0.83 -9.75
CA ASP A 76 -2.26 1.54 -11.03
C ASP A 76 -0.88 2.10 -11.44
N SER A 77 0.10 2.06 -10.53
CA SER A 77 1.51 2.33 -10.83
C SER A 77 2.21 1.15 -11.52
N LYS A 78 2.22 1.17 -12.86
CA LYS A 78 2.96 0.17 -13.65
C LYS A 78 4.44 0.07 -13.27
N LEU A 79 5.07 1.19 -12.90
CA LEU A 79 6.45 1.22 -12.44
C LEU A 79 6.66 0.32 -11.22
N VAL A 80 5.84 0.50 -10.17
CA VAL A 80 5.97 -0.26 -8.91
C VAL A 80 5.66 -1.74 -9.16
N VAL A 81 4.59 -2.04 -9.89
CA VAL A 81 4.21 -3.42 -10.25
C VAL A 81 5.35 -4.15 -10.95
N GLU A 82 5.95 -3.54 -11.99
CA GLU A 82 7.02 -4.17 -12.78
C GLU A 82 8.33 -4.32 -11.98
N GLN A 83 8.65 -3.36 -11.12
CA GLN A 83 9.82 -3.43 -10.25
C GLN A 83 9.68 -4.49 -9.15
N MET A 84 8.51 -4.58 -8.53
CA MET A 84 8.22 -5.58 -7.50
C MET A 84 8.08 -6.99 -8.08
N SER A 85 7.60 -7.10 -9.32
CA SER A 85 7.64 -8.34 -10.08
C SER A 85 9.04 -8.75 -10.54
N GLY A 86 10.07 -7.91 -10.33
CA GLY A 86 11.44 -8.17 -10.76
C GLY A 86 11.69 -8.02 -12.27
N ARG A 87 10.70 -7.55 -13.03
CA ARG A 87 10.81 -7.34 -14.48
C ARG A 87 11.60 -6.08 -14.82
N TRP A 88 11.48 -5.04 -13.99
CA TRP A 88 12.18 -3.76 -14.20
C TRP A 88 13.21 -3.49 -13.10
N LYS A 89 14.36 -2.92 -13.48
CA LYS A 89 15.42 -2.53 -12.54
C LYS A 89 15.02 -1.29 -11.73
N ILE A 90 15.36 -1.30 -10.45
CA ILE A 90 15.22 -0.16 -9.55
C ILE A 90 16.54 0.59 -9.53
N LYS A 91 16.54 1.84 -9.98
CA LYS A 91 17.76 2.68 -10.04
C LYS A 91 17.85 3.70 -8.91
N HIS A 92 16.71 4.20 -8.43
CA HIS A 92 16.69 5.26 -7.42
C HIS A 92 16.91 4.65 -6.02
N PRO A 93 17.90 5.11 -5.24
CA PRO A 93 18.24 4.52 -3.94
C PRO A 93 17.04 4.42 -2.98
N ALA A 94 16.28 5.51 -2.81
CA ALA A 94 15.09 5.50 -1.95
C ALA A 94 14.04 4.44 -2.35
N MET A 95 13.86 4.18 -3.65
CA MET A 95 12.95 3.12 -4.09
C MET A 95 13.56 1.73 -3.88
N ALA A 96 14.89 1.60 -3.98
CA ALA A 96 15.58 0.34 -3.72
C ALA A 96 15.45 -0.07 -2.24
N ASP A 97 15.54 0.90 -1.33
CA ASP A 97 15.36 0.68 0.11
C ASP A 97 13.92 0.25 0.43
N LEU A 98 12.92 0.92 -0.14
CA LEU A 98 11.50 0.56 0.01
C LEU A 98 11.18 -0.82 -0.58
N ALA A 99 11.69 -1.12 -1.78
CA ALA A 99 11.53 -2.44 -2.38
C ALA A 99 12.21 -3.54 -1.55
N ALA A 100 13.37 -3.25 -0.94
CA ALA A 100 14.03 -4.18 -0.03
C ALA A 100 13.20 -4.42 1.24
N GLU A 101 12.54 -3.39 1.79
CA GLU A 101 11.59 -3.55 2.89
C GLU A 101 10.41 -4.44 2.49
N ALA A 102 9.75 -4.13 1.37
CA ALA A 102 8.62 -4.92 0.88
C ALA A 102 9.02 -6.41 0.69
N ARG A 103 10.19 -6.67 0.10
CA ARG A 103 10.71 -8.05 -0.09
C ARG A 103 11.00 -8.76 1.23
N ARG A 104 11.50 -8.05 2.25
CA ARG A 104 11.69 -8.64 3.59
C ARG A 104 10.35 -9.04 4.22
N LEU A 105 9.33 -8.19 4.11
CA LEU A 105 7.99 -8.50 4.63
C LEU A 105 7.38 -9.73 3.93
N LEU A 106 7.62 -9.86 2.62
CA LEU A 106 7.08 -10.94 1.79
C LEU A 106 7.93 -12.23 1.82
N THR A 107 8.97 -12.31 2.65
CA THR A 107 9.83 -13.50 2.70
C THR A 107 9.05 -14.70 3.22
N GLY A 108 8.86 -15.70 2.36
CA GLY A 108 8.06 -16.90 2.66
C GLY A 108 6.56 -16.74 2.40
N THR A 109 6.11 -15.56 1.99
CA THR A 109 4.71 -15.27 1.62
C THR A 109 4.50 -15.45 0.12
N PRO A 110 3.58 -16.32 -0.33
CA PRO A 110 3.15 -16.36 -1.72
C PRO A 110 2.52 -15.02 -2.11
N VAL A 111 3.06 -14.38 -3.16
CA VAL A 111 2.63 -13.04 -3.58
C VAL A 111 2.67 -12.89 -5.09
N SER A 112 1.66 -12.20 -5.63
CA SER A 112 1.61 -11.75 -7.03
C SER A 112 1.38 -10.24 -7.10
N PHE A 113 1.87 -9.61 -8.19
CA PHE A 113 1.70 -8.18 -8.45
C PHE A 113 1.00 -7.99 -9.79
N GLU A 114 -0.06 -7.21 -9.79
CA GLU A 114 -0.87 -6.92 -10.97
C GLU A 114 -1.04 -5.41 -11.16
N TRP A 115 -0.96 -4.98 -12.42
CA TRP A 115 -1.32 -3.62 -12.79
C TRP A 115 -2.82 -3.55 -13.03
N MET A 116 -3.49 -2.52 -12.49
CA MET A 116 -4.90 -2.24 -12.77
C MET A 116 -5.10 -0.83 -13.35
N PRO A 117 -6.18 -0.58 -14.09
CA PRO A 117 -6.52 0.78 -14.52
C PRO A 117 -6.80 1.71 -13.32
N ARG A 118 -6.31 2.96 -13.38
CA ARG A 118 -6.53 3.98 -12.33
C ARG A 118 -8.01 4.19 -11.98
N ALA A 119 -8.90 4.09 -12.97
CA ALA A 119 -10.35 4.22 -12.75
C ALA A 119 -10.91 3.16 -11.78
N GLU A 120 -10.25 2.01 -11.67
CA GLU A 120 -10.61 0.92 -10.76
C GLU A 120 -9.99 1.10 -9.36
N ASN A 121 -8.89 1.85 -9.24
CA ASN A 121 -8.15 2.05 -7.97
C ASN A 121 -8.66 3.23 -7.10
N SER A 122 -9.90 3.68 -7.33
CA SER A 122 -10.44 4.91 -6.74
C SER A 122 -10.48 4.94 -5.20
N ARG A 123 -10.56 3.78 -4.54
CA ARG A 123 -10.58 3.71 -3.06
C ARG A 123 -9.22 4.04 -2.46
N ALA A 124 -8.15 3.46 -3.01
CA ALA A 124 -6.79 3.73 -2.55
C ALA A 124 -6.38 5.19 -2.85
N ASP A 125 -6.72 5.71 -4.04
CA ASP A 125 -6.51 7.12 -4.42
C ASP A 125 -7.21 8.08 -3.43
N ARG A 126 -8.47 7.81 -3.09
CA ARG A 126 -9.22 8.61 -2.11
C ARG A 126 -8.52 8.62 -0.75
N ILE A 127 -8.04 7.48 -0.28
CA ILE A 127 -7.34 7.37 1.01
C ILE A 127 -6.01 8.15 0.97
N ALA A 128 -5.24 8.02 -0.11
CA ALA A 128 -3.99 8.76 -0.30
C ALA A 128 -4.23 10.29 -0.26
N ASN A 129 -5.28 10.76 -0.95
CA ASN A 129 -5.69 12.16 -0.90
C ASN A 129 -6.14 12.60 0.49
N GLU A 130 -6.93 11.78 1.19
CA GLU A 130 -7.41 12.07 2.53
C GLU A 130 -6.26 12.29 3.53
N VAL A 131 -5.22 11.45 3.50
CA VAL A 131 -4.07 11.62 4.40
C VAL A 131 -3.17 12.78 4.01
N MET A 132 -3.11 13.15 2.72
CA MET A 132 -2.42 14.38 2.28
C MET A 132 -3.15 15.64 2.74
N ASP A 133 -4.49 15.65 2.70
CA ASP A 133 -5.32 16.75 3.20
C ASP A 133 -5.21 16.92 4.71
N LYS A 134 -5.35 15.81 5.44
CA LYS A 134 -5.35 15.81 6.91
C LYS A 134 -3.95 15.83 7.52
N LYS A 135 -2.92 15.48 6.73
CA LYS A 135 -1.53 15.27 7.18
C LYS A 135 -1.45 14.30 8.37
N LEU A 136 -2.26 13.24 8.32
CA LEU A 136 -2.41 12.29 9.42
C LEU A 136 -2.60 10.88 8.86
N SER A 137 -1.86 9.91 9.42
CA SER A 137 -2.03 8.49 9.14
C SER A 137 -3.19 7.88 9.93
N PHE A 138 -3.82 6.85 9.39
CA PHE A 138 -4.88 6.11 10.05
C PHE A 138 -4.95 4.65 9.62
N VAL A 139 -5.58 3.83 10.46
CA VAL A 139 -6.04 2.48 10.11
C VAL A 139 -7.51 2.37 10.50
N ARG A 140 -8.36 1.95 9.55
CA ARG A 140 -9.77 1.64 9.77
C ARG A 140 -9.94 0.14 9.56
N GLY A 141 -10.35 -0.59 10.60
CA GLY A 141 -10.75 -1.99 10.48
C GLY A 141 -12.26 -2.12 10.30
N HIS A 142 -12.70 -3.28 9.81
CA HIS A 142 -14.13 -3.62 9.72
C HIS A 142 -14.85 -3.60 11.09
N ASP A 143 -14.14 -3.87 12.20
CA ASP A 143 -14.71 -3.95 13.55
C ASP A 143 -14.99 -2.58 14.23
N GLY A 144 -15.11 -1.48 13.46
CA GLY A 144 -15.65 -0.20 13.95
C GLY A 144 -14.78 0.61 14.92
N HIS A 145 -13.62 0.13 15.34
CA HIS A 145 -12.70 0.89 16.20
C HIS A 145 -11.59 1.58 15.38
N GLU A 146 -11.78 2.87 15.09
CA GLU A 146 -10.71 3.75 14.59
C GLU A 146 -9.57 3.78 15.64
N ARG A 147 -8.46 3.08 15.35
CA ARG A 147 -7.22 3.27 16.14
C ARG A 147 -6.40 4.35 15.47
N ARG A 148 -6.36 5.54 16.08
CA ARG A 148 -5.45 6.61 15.67
C ARG A 148 -4.05 6.25 16.13
N THR A 149 -3.18 5.88 15.19
CA THR A 149 -1.75 5.71 15.46
C THR A 149 -1.11 7.09 15.44
N VAL A 150 -0.61 7.55 16.59
CA VAL A 150 0.17 8.79 16.67
C VAL A 150 1.57 8.46 16.14
N SER A 151 1.93 9.03 14.98
CA SER A 151 3.31 8.92 14.48
C SER A 151 4.25 9.63 15.45
N PHE A 152 5.26 8.91 15.95
CA PHE A 152 6.35 9.52 16.72
C PHE A 152 7.21 10.40 15.81
N SER A 153 7.56 11.57 16.35
CA SER A 153 8.50 12.57 15.83
C SER A 153 9.92 12.04 15.71
#